data_AF-A0A7W2I5H3-F1
#
_entry.id   AF-A0A7W2I5H3-F1
#
_cell.length_a   1.000
_cell.length_b   1.000
_cell.length_c   1.000
_cell.angle_alpha   90.00
_cell.angle_beta   90.00
_cell.angle_gamma   90.00
#
_symmetry.space_group_name_H-M   'P 1'
#
loop_
_entity.id
_entity.type
_entity.pdbx_description
1 polymer ?
#
loop_
_entity_poly.entity_id
_entity_poly.type
_entity_poly.pdbx_seq_one_letter_code
_entity_poly.pdbx_strand_id
1 'polypeptide(L)'
;MFFKQRINDGASIAYFFGYGGLGKAVAVDVVAGDEAWFAAEAQRAGVLISHVIDTHIHADHYSGGWALHAKVLPQPAIEVFPGHQAGSLCGAGLSGKPSSTLAFEKRWNPVLSLDRAGFIDHVTSAIPPRLPGMDEIVRANVGLAE
;
A
#
# COMPACT_ATOMS: atom_id res chain seq x y z
N MET A 1 -12.00 -20.45 -2.67
CA MET A 1 -11.06 -20.13 -3.76
C MET A 1 -11.86 -20.05 -5.04
N PHE A 2 -11.50 -19.16 -5.96
CA PHE A 2 -12.04 -19.15 -7.32
C PHE A 2 -10.91 -18.92 -8.31
N PHE A 3 -11.16 -19.32 -9.56
CA PHE A 3 -10.23 -19.18 -10.67
C PHE A 3 -11.03 -18.97 -11.95
N LYS A 4 -10.61 -17.99 -12.76
CA LYS A 4 -11.23 -17.62 -14.02
C LYS A 4 -10.14 -17.31 -15.03
N GLN A 5 -10.39 -17.67 -16.29
CA GLN A 5 -9.54 -17.35 -17.42
C GLN A 5 -10.28 -16.42 -18.35
N ARG A 6 -9.53 -15.48 -18.92
CA ARG A 6 -9.98 -14.57 -19.96
C ARG A 6 -9.07 -14.79 -21.17
N ILE A 7 -9.61 -15.43 -22.19
CA ILE A 7 -8.91 -15.67 -23.46
C ILE A 7 -9.09 -14.43 -24.33
N ASN A 8 -7.98 -13.95 -24.89
CA ASN A 8 -7.93 -12.78 -25.74
C ASN A 8 -7.46 -13.15 -27.16
N ASP A 9 -7.64 -12.20 -28.08
CA ASP A 9 -7.10 -12.29 -29.42
C ASP A 9 -5.57 -12.47 -29.36
N GLY A 10 -4.98 -13.09 -30.39
CA GLY A 10 -3.53 -13.37 -30.38
C GLY A 10 -3.12 -14.54 -29.48
N ALA A 11 -4.08 -15.30 -28.94
CA ALA A 11 -3.87 -16.44 -28.05
C ALA A 11 -3.26 -16.10 -26.67
N SER A 12 -3.31 -14.84 -26.26
CA SER A 12 -2.95 -14.43 -24.90
C SER A 12 -4.07 -14.84 -23.91
N ILE A 13 -3.68 -15.23 -22.70
CA ILE A 13 -4.62 -15.65 -21.65
C ILE A 13 -4.33 -14.87 -20.38
N ALA A 14 -5.32 -14.12 -19.91
CA ALA A 14 -5.27 -13.44 -18.62
C ALA A 14 -5.96 -14.29 -17.55
N TYR A 15 -5.51 -14.16 -16.30
CA TYR A 15 -6.03 -14.95 -15.17
C TYR A 15 -6.59 -14.07 -14.07
N PHE A 16 -7.72 -14.48 -13.51
CA PHE A 16 -8.30 -13.86 -12.33
C PHE A 16 -8.62 -14.91 -11.28
N PHE A 17 -7.96 -14.83 -10.12
CA PHE A 17 -8.15 -15.81 -9.06
C PHE A 17 -7.99 -15.19 -7.67
N GLY A 18 -8.57 -15.84 -6.67
CA GLY A 18 -8.56 -15.32 -5.32
C GLY A 18 -9.31 -16.17 -4.32
N TYR A 19 -9.43 -15.63 -3.11
CA TYR A 19 -10.13 -16.26 -2.01
C TYR A 19 -11.23 -15.34 -1.48
N GLY A 20 -12.49 -15.71 -1.77
CA GLY A 20 -13.67 -14.96 -1.32
C GLY A 20 -13.74 -14.80 0.20
N GLY A 21 -13.27 -15.78 0.98
CA GLY A 21 -13.27 -15.68 2.45
C GLY A 21 -12.36 -14.58 3.01
N LEU A 22 -11.35 -14.12 2.25
CA LEU A 22 -10.51 -12.97 2.60
C LEU A 22 -10.88 -11.71 1.79
N GLY A 23 -11.85 -11.81 0.88
CA GLY A 23 -12.22 -10.70 0.01
C GLY A 23 -11.08 -10.21 -0.89
N LYS A 24 -10.12 -11.07 -1.26
CA LYS A 24 -8.92 -10.69 -2.03
C LYS A 24 -8.74 -11.53 -3.28
N ALA A 25 -8.27 -10.90 -4.34
CA ALA A 25 -7.93 -11.53 -5.62
C ALA A 25 -6.72 -10.88 -6.29
N VAL A 26 -6.21 -11.56 -7.32
CA VAL A 26 -5.09 -11.17 -8.18
C VAL A 26 -5.53 -11.25 -9.63
N ALA A 27 -5.13 -10.24 -10.41
CA ALA A 27 -5.24 -10.24 -11.86
C ALA A 27 -3.85 -10.45 -12.48
N VAL A 28 -3.74 -11.32 -13.47
CA VAL A 28 -2.46 -11.66 -14.13
C VAL A 28 -2.59 -11.50 -15.64
N ASP A 29 -1.59 -10.88 -16.26
CA ASP A 29 -1.46 -10.66 -17.71
C ASP A 29 -2.70 -9.99 -18.32
N VAL A 30 -3.15 -8.91 -17.68
CA VAL A 30 -4.35 -8.18 -18.11
C VAL A 30 -4.06 -7.53 -19.47
N VAL A 31 -4.89 -7.81 -20.47
CA VAL A 31 -4.80 -7.18 -21.79
C VAL A 31 -5.49 -5.81 -21.77
N ALA A 32 -4.91 -4.81 -22.44
CA ALA A 32 -5.50 -3.48 -22.54
C ALA A 32 -6.93 -3.55 -23.11
N GLY A 33 -7.88 -2.93 -22.41
CA GLY A 33 -9.31 -2.97 -22.74
C GLY A 33 -10.14 -3.98 -21.95
N ASP A 34 -9.52 -4.97 -21.29
CA ASP A 34 -10.23 -5.96 -20.47
C ASP A 34 -10.48 -5.50 -19.03
N GLU A 35 -10.04 -4.30 -18.63
CA GLU A 35 -10.07 -3.91 -17.20
C GLU A 35 -11.49 -3.90 -16.62
N ALA A 36 -12.50 -3.59 -17.44
CA ALA A 36 -13.90 -3.63 -17.03
C ALA A 36 -14.38 -5.05 -16.73
N TRP A 37 -13.87 -6.06 -17.45
CA TRP A 37 -14.17 -7.46 -17.18
C TRP A 37 -13.63 -7.87 -15.82
N PHE A 38 -12.37 -7.53 -15.52
CA PHE A 38 -11.76 -7.81 -14.21
C PHE A 38 -12.50 -7.09 -13.07
N ALA A 39 -12.85 -5.82 -13.23
CA ALA A 39 -13.62 -5.08 -12.24
C ALA A 39 -14.99 -5.72 -11.98
N ALA A 40 -15.70 -6.14 -13.03
CA ALA A 40 -16.99 -6.82 -12.91
C ALA A 40 -16.87 -8.19 -12.23
N GLU A 41 -15.84 -8.98 -12.55
CA GLU A 41 -15.63 -10.28 -11.91
C GLU A 41 -15.22 -10.13 -10.43
N ALA A 42 -14.44 -9.11 -10.09
CA ALA A 42 -14.13 -8.78 -8.70
C ALA A 42 -15.39 -8.41 -7.92
N GLN A 43 -16.26 -7.58 -8.50
CA GLN A 43 -17.54 -7.21 -7.90
C GLN A 43 -18.44 -8.44 -7.72
N ARG A 44 -18.56 -9.31 -8.73
CA ARG A 44 -19.35 -10.55 -8.66
C ARG A 44 -18.84 -11.52 -7.60
N ALA A 45 -17.53 -11.63 -7.45
CA ALA A 45 -16.90 -12.50 -6.46
C ALA A 45 -16.86 -11.88 -5.05
N GLY A 46 -17.26 -10.61 -4.89
CA GLY A 46 -17.20 -9.91 -3.60
C GLY A 46 -15.77 -9.73 -3.10
N VAL A 47 -14.82 -9.49 -4.01
CA VAL A 47 -13.38 -9.37 -3.69
C VAL A 47 -12.78 -8.07 -4.20
N LEU A 48 -11.69 -7.66 -3.56
CA LEU A 48 -10.81 -6.60 -4.02
C LEU A 48 -9.66 -7.21 -4.82
N ILE A 49 -9.39 -6.67 -6.00
CA ILE A 49 -8.15 -6.94 -6.71
C ILE A 49 -7.05 -6.26 -5.92
N SER A 50 -6.19 -7.03 -5.26
CA SER A 50 -5.11 -6.50 -4.41
C SER A 50 -3.78 -6.40 -5.14
N HIS A 51 -3.60 -7.19 -6.21
CA HIS A 51 -2.39 -7.22 -7.02
C HIS A 51 -2.77 -7.37 -8.50
N VAL A 52 -1.98 -6.71 -9.35
CA VAL A 52 -1.97 -6.89 -10.80
C VAL A 52 -0.55 -7.28 -11.19
N ILE A 53 -0.39 -8.40 -11.89
CA ILE A 53 0.91 -8.99 -12.21
C ILE A 53 1.00 -9.14 -13.72
N ASP A 54 2.03 -8.56 -14.32
CA ASP A 54 2.49 -9.01 -15.65
C ASP A 54 3.59 -10.04 -15.43
N THR A 55 3.47 -11.20 -16.06
CA THR A 55 4.42 -12.30 -15.94
C THR A 55 5.76 -11.96 -16.60
N HIS A 56 5.72 -11.19 -17.69
CA HIS A 56 6.86 -10.71 -18.45
C HIS A 56 6.51 -9.43 -19.22
N ILE A 57 7.48 -8.87 -19.92
CA ILE A 57 7.22 -7.79 -20.88
C ILE A 57 6.61 -8.43 -22.14
N HIS A 58 5.33 -8.19 -22.37
CA HIS A 58 4.59 -8.73 -23.51
C HIS A 58 5.06 -8.12 -24.83
N ALA A 59 5.06 -8.93 -25.89
CA ALA A 59 5.47 -8.52 -27.25
C ALA A 59 4.33 -8.65 -28.28
N ASP A 60 3.23 -9.26 -27.87
CA ASP A 60 2.07 -9.67 -28.67
C ASP A 60 0.81 -8.83 -28.35
N HIS A 61 0.79 -8.15 -27.21
CA HIS A 61 -0.32 -7.28 -26.80
C HIS A 61 0.15 -6.14 -25.88
N TYR A 62 -0.69 -5.12 -25.70
CA TYR A 62 -0.47 -4.08 -24.71
C TYR A 62 -0.99 -4.52 -23.34
N SER A 63 -0.18 -4.39 -22.29
CA SER A 63 -0.62 -4.62 -20.92
C SER A 63 -1.68 -3.59 -20.52
N GLY A 64 -2.84 -4.08 -20.07
CA GLY A 64 -3.87 -3.34 -19.36
C GLY A 64 -3.61 -3.27 -17.86
N GLY A 65 -2.53 -3.86 -17.37
CA GLY A 65 -2.24 -3.99 -15.95
C GLY A 65 -2.17 -2.65 -15.21
N TRP A 66 -1.50 -1.65 -15.81
CA TRP A 66 -1.43 -0.29 -15.26
C TRP A 66 -2.80 0.41 -15.23
N ALA A 67 -3.58 0.28 -16.31
CA ALA A 67 -4.91 0.88 -16.38
C ALA A 67 -5.87 0.22 -15.38
N LEU A 68 -5.80 -1.10 -15.23
CA LEU A 68 -6.56 -1.81 -14.21
C LEU A 68 -6.12 -1.35 -12.82
N HIS A 69 -4.81 -1.34 -12.53
CA HIS A 69 -4.27 -0.81 -11.29
C HIS A 69 -4.86 0.58 -11.00
N ALA A 70 -4.75 1.54 -11.90
CA ALA A 70 -5.32 2.88 -11.68
C ALA A 70 -6.84 2.91 -11.41
N LYS A 71 -7.62 1.96 -11.98
CA LYS A 71 -9.08 1.86 -11.83
C LYS A 71 -9.52 1.16 -10.55
N VAL A 72 -8.86 0.06 -10.15
CA VAL A 72 -9.31 -0.82 -9.05
C VAL A 72 -8.42 -0.78 -7.83
N LEU A 73 -7.16 -0.37 -8.01
CA LEU A 73 -6.22 -0.06 -6.96
C LEU A 73 -6.10 1.46 -6.94
N PRO A 74 -6.85 2.18 -6.07
CA PRO A 74 -6.37 3.49 -5.73
C PRO A 74 -4.94 3.31 -5.14
N GLN A 75 -4.25 4.37 -4.77
CA GLN A 75 -2.99 4.21 -4.04
C GLN A 75 -3.08 3.54 -2.62
N PRO A 76 -4.23 3.03 -2.04
CA PRO A 76 -4.26 2.42 -0.71
C PRO A 76 -3.70 1.01 -0.59
N ALA A 77 -3.14 0.37 -1.63
CA ALA A 77 -2.60 -0.99 -1.44
C ALA A 77 -1.21 -1.01 -0.80
N ILE A 78 -0.47 0.11 -0.81
CA ILE A 78 0.82 0.16 -0.11
C ILE A 78 0.54 0.27 1.38
N GLU A 79 0.75 -0.84 2.08
CA GLU A 79 0.71 -0.89 3.54
C GLU A 79 1.84 -0.04 4.12
N VAL A 80 1.52 0.67 5.20
CA VAL A 80 2.47 1.45 5.98
C VAL A 80 2.58 0.80 7.35
N PHE A 81 3.78 0.33 7.68
CA PHE A 81 4.12 -0.27 8.97
C PHE A 81 5.05 0.68 9.73
N PRO A 82 4.53 1.42 10.73
CA PRO A 82 5.32 2.39 11.45
C PRO A 82 6.28 1.71 12.44
N GLY A 83 7.41 2.36 12.74
CA GLY A 83 8.34 1.88 13.77
C GLY A 83 7.83 2.07 15.20
N HIS A 84 6.82 2.93 15.40
CA HIS A 84 6.26 3.28 16.71
C HIS A 84 4.75 3.54 16.60
N GLN A 85 4.02 3.38 17.71
CA GLN A 85 2.57 3.62 17.82
C GLN A 85 2.26 4.48 19.06
N ALA A 86 0.97 4.76 19.30
CA ALA A 86 0.51 5.49 20.48
C ALA A 86 1.18 4.99 21.79
N GLY A 87 1.69 5.95 22.57
CA GLY A 87 2.44 5.68 23.81
C GLY A 87 3.97 5.72 23.65
N SER A 88 4.49 5.73 22.41
CA SER A 88 5.91 6.00 22.19
C SER A 88 6.24 7.47 22.41
N LEU A 89 7.38 7.74 23.06
CA LEU A 89 7.95 9.08 23.21
C LEU A 89 8.84 9.47 22.01
N CYS A 90 8.90 8.65 20.97
CA CYS A 90 9.62 8.97 19.74
C CYS A 90 8.82 9.90 18.80
N GLY A 91 7.56 10.21 19.11
CA GLY A 91 6.74 11.12 18.32
C GLY A 91 5.48 11.60 19.05
N ALA A 92 5.01 12.79 18.70
CA ALA A 92 3.76 13.36 19.23
C ALA A 92 2.56 12.92 18.37
N GLY A 93 1.41 12.69 19.00
CA GLY A 93 0.15 12.42 18.29
C GLY A 93 0.09 11.11 17.50
N LEU A 94 0.92 10.12 17.85
CA LEU A 94 0.95 8.83 17.17
C LEU A 94 -0.40 8.09 17.29
N SER A 95 -0.87 7.56 16.16
CA SER A 95 -2.04 6.69 16.11
C SER A 95 -1.79 5.37 16.87
N GLY A 96 -2.82 4.84 17.52
CA GLY A 96 -2.80 3.50 18.11
C GLY A 96 -3.04 2.37 17.10
N LYS A 97 -3.25 2.69 15.81
CA LYS A 97 -3.39 1.68 14.76
C LYS A 97 -2.00 1.10 14.43
N PRO A 98 -1.83 -0.23 14.44
CA PRO A 98 -0.53 -0.89 14.21
C PRO A 98 -0.07 -0.84 12.74
N SER A 99 -0.95 -0.44 11.82
CA SER A 99 -0.64 -0.24 10.40
C SER A 99 -1.59 0.79 9.78
N SER A 100 -1.21 1.29 8.60
CA SER A 100 -2.01 2.19 7.78
C SER A 100 -1.83 1.86 6.29
N THR A 101 -2.34 2.70 5.40
CA THR A 101 -2.06 2.62 3.96
C THR A 101 -1.61 3.97 3.43
N LEU A 102 -0.82 3.99 2.36
CA LEU A 102 -0.33 5.23 1.77
C LEU A 102 -1.48 6.18 1.40
N ALA A 103 -2.60 5.67 0.89
CA ALA A 103 -3.74 6.55 0.58
C ALA A 103 -4.53 6.98 1.82
N PHE A 104 -4.59 6.18 2.89
CA PHE A 104 -5.16 6.65 4.15
C PHE A 104 -4.36 7.84 4.69
N GLU A 105 -3.03 7.71 4.75
CA GLU A 105 -2.15 8.78 5.20
C GLU A 105 -2.27 10.01 4.29
N LYS A 106 -2.18 9.87 2.97
CA LYS A 106 -2.34 11.01 2.04
C LYS A 106 -3.67 11.76 2.21
N ARG A 107 -4.74 11.06 2.59
CA ARG A 107 -6.06 11.67 2.73
C ARG A 107 -6.29 12.31 4.09
N TRP A 108 -5.75 11.70 5.15
CA TRP A 108 -6.15 12.03 6.53
C TRP A 108 -5.00 12.48 7.42
N ASN A 109 -3.75 12.32 7.01
CA ASN A 109 -2.60 12.81 7.74
C ASN A 109 -2.39 14.30 7.41
N PRO A 110 -2.70 15.22 8.34
CA PRO A 110 -2.63 16.66 8.06
C PRO A 110 -1.19 17.11 7.78
N VAL A 111 -0.19 16.39 8.30
CA VAL A 111 1.23 16.72 8.15
C VAL A 111 1.68 16.65 6.69
N LEU A 112 1.08 15.75 5.89
CA LEU A 112 1.44 15.58 4.48
C LEU A 112 1.00 16.75 3.58
N SER A 113 0.17 17.66 4.10
CA SER A 113 -0.32 18.83 3.36
C SER A 113 0.33 20.15 3.80
N LEU A 114 1.23 20.13 4.78
CA LEU A 114 1.87 21.33 5.31
C LEU A 114 2.99 21.83 4.39
N ASP A 115 3.20 23.15 4.39
CA ASP A 115 4.41 23.73 3.85
C ASP A 115 5.60 23.52 4.81
N ARG A 116 6.81 23.96 4.41
CA ARG A 116 8.01 23.75 5.22
C ARG A 116 7.91 24.39 6.61
N ALA A 117 7.32 25.58 6.70
CA ALA A 117 7.21 26.30 7.97
C ALA A 117 6.21 25.61 8.90
N GLY A 118 5.02 25.27 8.39
CA GLY A 118 4.00 24.53 9.12
C GLY A 118 4.46 23.14 9.54
N PHE A 119 5.24 22.43 8.70
CA PHE A 119 5.82 21.15 9.06
C PHE A 119 6.77 21.26 10.26
N ILE A 120 7.68 22.26 10.23
CA ILE A 120 8.64 22.49 11.33
C ILE A 120 7.90 22.80 12.62
N ASP A 121 6.94 23.71 12.57
CA ASP A 121 6.13 24.09 13.73
C ASP A 121 5.36 22.87 14.29
N HIS A 122 4.70 22.10 13.42
CA HIS A 122 3.97 20.90 13.80
C HIS A 122 4.87 19.87 14.52
N VAL A 123 6.03 19.54 13.96
CA VAL A 123 6.95 18.54 14.54
C VAL A 123 7.60 19.03 15.83
N THR A 124 7.85 20.34 15.96
CA THR A 124 8.62 20.89 17.09
C THR A 124 7.75 21.35 18.26
N SER A 125 6.47 21.63 18.06
CA SER A 125 5.56 22.18 19.07
C SER A 125 5.27 21.24 20.27
N ALA A 126 5.44 19.94 20.11
CA ALA A 126 5.11 18.95 21.15
C ALA A 126 6.19 17.86 21.31
N ILE A 127 7.46 18.20 21.08
CA ILE A 127 8.56 17.24 21.26
C ILE A 127 8.57 16.77 22.73
N PRO A 128 8.38 15.47 22.99
CA PRO A 128 8.43 14.94 24.34
C PRO A 128 9.85 15.05 24.92
N PRO A 129 10.00 15.10 26.25
CA PRO A 129 11.31 15.13 26.88
C PRO A 129 12.12 13.87 26.53
N ARG A 130 13.45 14.01 26.45
CA ARG A 130 14.35 12.86 26.29
C ARG A 130 14.08 11.84 27.41
N LEU A 131 14.03 10.57 27.02
CA LEU A 131 13.92 9.46 27.96
C LEU A 131 15.20 9.30 28.77
N PRO A 132 15.11 8.94 30.07
CA PRO A 132 16.25 8.45 30.83
C PRO A 132 16.92 7.27 30.11
N GLY A 133 18.25 7.27 30.03
CA GLY A 133 19.02 6.22 29.36
C GLY A 133 19.05 6.31 27.82
N MET A 134 18.38 7.29 27.20
CA MET A 134 18.39 7.44 25.75
C MET A 134 19.80 7.64 25.19
N ASP A 135 20.64 8.41 25.88
CA ASP A 135 22.02 8.68 25.44
C ASP A 135 22.91 7.43 25.55
N GLU A 136 22.67 6.56 26.53
CA GLU A 136 23.35 5.27 26.68
C GLU A 136 22.94 4.32 25.54
N ILE A 137 21.65 4.24 25.23
CA ILE A 137 21.11 3.46 24.10
C ILE A 137 21.71 3.94 22.79
N VAL A 138 21.74 5.27 22.56
CA VAL A 138 22.34 5.85 21.35
C VAL A 138 23.82 5.48 21.29
N ARG A 139 24.58 5.66 22.38
CA ARG A 139 26.01 5.32 22.45
C ARG A 139 26.26 3.84 22.13
N ALA A 140 25.49 2.91 22.67
CA ALA A 140 25.60 1.50 22.35
C ALA A 140 25.32 1.23 20.86
N ASN A 141 24.25 1.79 20.31
CA ASN A 141 23.87 1.60 18.91
C ASN A 141 24.88 2.19 17.91
N VAL A 142 25.65 3.22 18.31
CA VAL A 142 26.75 3.78 17.50
C VAL A 142 28.13 3.18 17.81
N GLY A 143 28.19 2.14 18.66
CA GLY A 143 29.43 1.44 19.00
C GLY A 143 30.37 2.20 19.96
N LEU A 144 29.84 3.14 20.74
CA LEU A 144 30.55 3.95 21.74
C LEU A 144 30.27 3.51 23.19
N ALA A 145 29.62 2.36 23.37
CA ALA A 145 29.48 1.66 24.64
C ALA A 145 29.87 0.19 24.42
N GLU A 146 30.46 -0.43 25.45
CA GLU A 146 30.88 -1.84 25.43
C GLU A 146 29.70 -2.82 25.47
#